data_AF-A0A1M2W0W6-F1
#
_entry.id   AF-A0A1M2W0W6-F1
#
_cell.length_a   1.000
_cell.length_b   1.000
_cell.length_c   1.000
_cell.angle_alpha   90.00
_cell.angle_beta   90.00
_cell.angle_gamma   90.00
#
_symmetry.space_group_name_H-M   'P 1'
#
loop_
_entity.id
_entity.type
_entity.pdbx_description
1 polymer ?
#
loop_
_entity_poly.entity_id
_entity_poly.type
_entity_poly.pdbx_seq_one_letter_code
_entity_poly.pdbx_strand_id
1 'polypeptide(L)'
;MYLQRQAVLLWSLLVLLHIALVRADVNITLEDTASQIIYSPSACGLTLSSAGTETETETENCDSAWRIVATQDASGGTLTTTSGPTDGSGGLVPQIFLSVRARALFVKTSPSSNAIANVTVSSMTNPIVSVRSELNSSVDFISIIGLPEDIVTTLSLAYVASNITTHLDIDSIAVLISDNK
;
A
#
# COMPACT_ATOMS: atom_id res chain seq x y z
N MET A 1 -45.27 29.73 28.86
CA MET A 1 -44.96 29.46 27.44
C MET A 1 -43.54 29.89 27.02
N TYR A 2 -43.03 31.09 27.35
CA TYR A 2 -41.73 31.57 26.83
C TYR A 2 -40.54 30.61 27.08
N LEU A 3 -40.38 30.12 28.32
CA LEU A 3 -39.29 29.22 28.73
C LEU A 3 -39.22 27.90 27.92
N GLN A 4 -40.36 27.30 27.56
CA GLN A 4 -40.37 26.06 26.76
C GLN A 4 -39.78 26.27 25.36
N ARG A 5 -40.01 27.44 24.74
CA ARG A 5 -39.43 27.74 23.41
C ARG A 5 -37.90 27.83 23.48
N GLN A 6 -37.35 28.43 24.52
CA GLN A 6 -35.89 28.53 24.70
C GLN A 6 -35.26 27.16 24.96
N ALA A 7 -35.89 26.31 25.79
CA ALA A 7 -35.41 24.96 26.04
C ALA A 7 -35.37 24.09 24.78
N VAL A 8 -36.43 24.11 23.95
CA VAL A 8 -36.47 23.38 22.67
C VAL A 8 -35.40 23.87 21.70
N LEU A 9 -35.21 25.20 21.59
CA LEU A 9 -34.16 25.76 20.72
C LEU A 9 -32.76 25.33 21.17
N LEU A 10 -32.45 25.39 22.47
CA LEU A 10 -31.18 24.91 23.03
C LEU A 10 -30.95 23.41 22.78
N TRP A 11 -31.98 22.59 22.94
CA TRP A 11 -31.88 21.14 22.64
C TRP A 11 -31.66 20.88 21.15
N SER A 12 -32.38 21.55 20.26
CA SER A 12 -32.18 21.41 18.81
C SER A 12 -30.80 21.90 18.37
N LEU A 13 -30.28 22.96 18.99
CA LEU A 13 -28.93 23.46 18.75
C LEU A 13 -27.86 22.46 19.23
N LEU A 14 -28.02 21.86 20.42
CA LEU A 14 -27.12 20.81 20.89
C LEU A 14 -27.13 19.58 19.98
N VAL A 15 -28.31 19.12 19.54
CA VAL A 15 -28.44 17.98 18.62
C VAL A 15 -27.77 18.27 17.27
N LEU A 16 -27.97 19.46 16.70
CA LEU A 16 -27.26 19.90 15.49
C LEU A 16 -25.74 19.95 15.71
N LEU A 17 -25.27 20.43 16.86
CA LEU A 17 -23.84 20.48 17.19
C LEU A 17 -23.20 19.08 17.31
N HIS A 18 -23.95 18.08 17.79
CA HIS A 18 -23.47 16.69 17.85
C HIS A 18 -23.48 15.98 16.49
N ILE A 19 -24.37 16.38 15.56
CA ILE A 19 -24.43 15.85 14.19
C ILE A 19 -23.33 16.46 13.30
N ALA A 20 -22.84 17.66 13.63
CA ALA A 20 -21.89 18.41 12.81
C ALA A 20 -20.42 17.90 12.85
N LEU A 21 -20.12 16.83 13.58
CA LEU A 21 -18.79 16.21 13.65
C LEU A 21 -18.46 15.36 12.42
N VAL A 22 -18.49 16.01 11.24
CA VAL A 22 -18.04 15.43 9.97
C VAL A 22 -16.52 15.36 9.97
N ARG A 23 -15.97 14.19 10.28
CA ARG A 23 -14.59 13.87 9.90
C ARG A 23 -14.56 13.73 8.38
N ALA A 24 -13.71 14.51 7.71
CA ALA A 24 -13.33 14.18 6.34
C ALA A 24 -12.27 13.07 6.40
N ASP A 25 -12.13 12.31 5.31
CA ASP A 25 -11.07 11.31 5.15
C ASP A 25 -10.11 11.78 4.05
N VAL A 26 -8.81 11.76 4.32
CA VAL A 26 -7.76 12.06 3.32
C VAL A 26 -7.23 10.74 2.77
N ASN A 27 -7.25 10.58 1.46
CA ASN A 27 -6.52 9.53 0.77
C ASN A 27 -5.13 10.04 0.36
N ILE A 28 -4.07 9.33 0.74
CA ILE A 28 -2.68 9.67 0.43
C ILE A 28 -2.04 8.48 -0.28
N THR A 29 -1.68 8.65 -1.56
CA THR A 29 -0.79 7.73 -2.25
C THR A 29 0.63 7.90 -1.71
N LEU A 30 1.33 6.79 -1.50
CA LEU A 30 2.74 6.76 -1.14
C LEU A 30 3.59 6.62 -2.41
N GLU A 31 4.64 7.42 -2.53
CA GLU A 31 5.70 7.22 -3.53
C GLU A 31 6.37 5.85 -3.31
N ASP A 32 6.82 5.17 -4.38
CA ASP A 32 7.55 3.89 -4.26
C ASP A 32 8.84 4.01 -3.42
N THR A 33 9.39 5.22 -3.28
CA THR A 33 10.59 5.50 -2.46
C THR A 33 10.27 6.03 -1.05
N ALA A 34 9.00 6.02 -0.63
CA ALA A 34 8.58 6.52 0.67
C ALA A 34 9.17 5.69 1.83
N SER A 35 9.74 6.37 2.84
CA SER A 35 10.52 5.72 3.92
C SER A 35 9.72 4.83 4.88
N GLN A 36 8.39 4.80 4.73
CA GLN A 36 7.50 3.85 5.40
C GLN A 36 7.51 2.45 4.75
N ILE A 37 7.96 2.35 3.49
CA ILE A 37 8.05 1.12 2.68
C ILE A 37 9.48 0.54 2.83
N ILE A 38 9.58 -0.75 3.11
CA ILE A 38 10.83 -1.50 3.20
C ILE A 38 10.77 -2.72 2.29
N TYR A 39 11.70 -2.78 1.35
CA TYR A 39 11.87 -3.87 0.39
C TYR A 39 12.84 -4.93 0.92
N SER A 40 12.51 -6.21 0.76
CA SER A 40 13.38 -7.35 1.07
C SER A 40 13.27 -8.45 -0.01
N PRO A 41 14.31 -8.73 -0.80
CA PRO A 41 15.59 -8.02 -0.89
C PRO A 41 15.40 -6.52 -1.18
N SER A 42 16.39 -5.70 -0.83
CA SER A 42 16.38 -4.25 -1.10
C SER A 42 16.13 -3.97 -2.58
N ALA A 43 15.39 -2.91 -2.89
CA ALA A 43 15.16 -2.52 -4.27
C ALA A 43 16.49 -2.14 -4.97
N CYS A 44 16.61 -2.53 -6.22
CA CYS A 44 17.81 -2.41 -7.06
C CYS A 44 17.45 -1.83 -8.44
N GLY A 45 18.46 -1.44 -9.23
CA GLY A 45 18.27 -1.02 -10.62
C GLY A 45 17.19 0.04 -10.80
N LEU A 46 17.31 1.15 -10.05
CA LEU A 46 16.39 2.31 -10.07
C LEU A 46 16.38 3.02 -11.43
N THR A 47 15.67 2.47 -12.41
CA THR A 47 15.50 3.07 -13.73
C THR A 47 14.43 4.18 -13.70
N LEU A 48 14.71 5.25 -12.95
CA LEU A 48 14.05 6.54 -13.13
C LEU A 48 14.59 7.15 -14.44
N SER A 49 13.94 6.85 -15.55
CA SER A 49 14.40 7.23 -16.89
C SER A 49 14.24 8.73 -17.15
N SER A 50 15.15 9.53 -16.61
CA SER A 50 15.45 10.85 -17.17
C SER A 50 15.96 10.65 -18.60
N ALA A 51 15.47 11.45 -19.54
CA ALA A 51 15.86 11.34 -20.94
C ALA A 51 17.31 11.84 -21.13
N GLY A 52 18.28 10.93 -20.96
CA GLY A 52 19.71 11.22 -21.02
C GLY A 52 20.51 9.97 -21.37
N THR A 53 21.50 10.14 -22.25
CA THR A 53 22.34 9.07 -22.78
C THR A 53 23.31 8.54 -21.71
N GLU A 54 23.01 7.38 -21.11
CA GLU A 54 23.95 6.69 -20.22
C GLU A 54 24.33 5.31 -20.75
N THR A 55 25.64 5.05 -20.76
CA THR A 55 26.28 3.89 -21.40
C THR A 55 26.09 2.62 -20.57
N GLU A 56 25.83 1.49 -21.23
CA GLU A 56 25.78 0.14 -20.64
C GLU A 56 27.00 -0.13 -19.73
N THR A 57 26.84 0.08 -18.42
CA THR A 57 27.90 -0.10 -17.43
C THR A 57 27.26 -0.61 -16.15
N GLU A 58 27.66 -1.81 -15.72
CA GLU A 58 27.09 -2.54 -14.58
C GLU A 58 25.57 -2.83 -14.70
N THR A 59 25.25 -3.92 -15.41
CA THR A 59 23.95 -4.60 -15.29
C THR A 59 23.83 -5.19 -13.89
N GLU A 60 23.42 -4.38 -12.90
CA GLU A 60 23.17 -4.82 -11.54
C GLU A 60 22.17 -5.98 -11.56
N ASN A 61 22.62 -7.16 -11.10
CA ASN A 61 21.86 -8.39 -11.28
C ASN A 61 20.72 -8.50 -10.26
N CYS A 62 19.61 -7.82 -10.58
CA CYS A 62 18.35 -7.73 -9.85
C CYS A 62 17.56 -9.06 -9.76
N ASP A 63 18.25 -10.18 -9.55
CA ASP A 63 17.62 -11.49 -9.34
C ASP A 63 16.77 -11.48 -8.06
N SER A 64 15.47 -11.71 -8.21
CA SER A 64 14.42 -11.64 -7.18
C SER A 64 14.20 -10.28 -6.50
N ALA A 65 15.20 -9.41 -6.42
CA ALA A 65 15.07 -8.07 -5.84
C ALA A 65 13.95 -7.25 -6.50
N TRP A 66 13.37 -6.31 -5.74
CA TRP A 66 12.38 -5.38 -6.25
C TRP A 66 13.02 -4.35 -7.17
N ARG A 67 12.30 -3.91 -8.20
CA ARG A 67 12.73 -2.87 -9.14
C ARG A 67 11.66 -1.80 -9.24
N ILE A 68 12.06 -0.54 -9.21
CA ILE A 68 11.18 0.61 -9.45
C ILE A 68 11.47 1.11 -10.86
N VAL A 69 10.51 0.94 -11.76
CA VAL A 69 10.65 1.27 -13.19
C VAL A 69 9.69 2.38 -13.60
N ALA A 70 10.16 3.38 -14.34
CA ALA A 70 9.29 4.41 -14.90
C ALA A 70 8.39 3.83 -16.01
N THR A 71 7.08 4.09 -15.96
CA THR A 71 6.13 3.69 -17.01
C THR A 71 4.94 4.64 -17.07
N GLN A 72 4.42 4.89 -18.28
CA GLN A 72 3.32 5.84 -18.52
C GLN A 72 1.95 5.27 -18.16
N ASP A 73 1.83 3.94 -18.05
CA ASP A 73 0.59 3.25 -17.69
C ASP A 73 0.35 3.18 -16.17
N ALA A 74 1.33 3.62 -15.36
CA ALA A 74 1.25 3.57 -13.90
C ALA A 74 0.65 4.84 -13.27
N SER A 75 -0.09 4.66 -12.18
CA SER A 75 -0.81 5.73 -11.48
C SER A 75 0.10 6.81 -10.87
N GLY A 76 1.34 6.46 -10.52
CA GLY A 76 2.38 7.38 -10.06
C GLY A 76 3.43 7.73 -11.13
N GLY A 77 3.36 7.15 -12.33
CA GLY A 77 4.43 7.21 -13.33
C GLY A 77 5.61 6.25 -13.06
N THR A 78 5.60 5.55 -11.94
CA THR A 78 6.52 4.44 -11.60
C THR A 78 5.74 3.18 -11.21
N LEU A 79 6.37 2.03 -11.41
CA LEU A 79 5.84 0.71 -11.11
C LEU A 79 6.89 -0.08 -10.30
N THR A 80 6.47 -0.63 -9.16
CA THR A 80 7.29 -1.52 -8.32
C THR A 80 7.06 -2.97 -8.76
N THR A 81 8.07 -3.64 -9.32
CA THR A 81 7.95 -4.99 -9.90
C THR A 81 8.99 -5.97 -9.34
N THR A 82 8.65 -7.26 -9.33
CA THR A 82 9.58 -8.39 -9.09
C THR A 82 9.13 -9.65 -9.83
N SER A 83 10.09 -10.48 -10.25
CA SER A 83 9.87 -11.80 -10.89
C SER A 83 9.82 -12.97 -9.88
N GLY A 84 9.88 -12.69 -8.58
CA GLY A 84 9.90 -13.73 -7.55
C GLY A 84 11.27 -14.41 -7.31
N PRO A 85 11.30 -15.47 -6.50
CA PRO A 85 12.51 -16.27 -6.26
C PRO A 85 13.13 -16.82 -7.54
N THR A 86 14.46 -16.79 -7.65
CA THR A 86 15.22 -17.46 -8.72
C THR A 86 16.29 -18.37 -8.11
N ASP A 87 16.74 -19.36 -8.87
CA ASP A 87 17.87 -20.21 -8.44
C ASP A 87 19.15 -19.37 -8.27
N GLY A 88 19.31 -18.30 -9.06
CA GLY A 88 20.42 -17.35 -9.00
C GLY A 88 20.45 -16.52 -7.70
N SER A 89 19.30 -16.14 -7.15
CA SER A 89 19.20 -15.46 -5.84
C SER A 89 19.30 -16.40 -4.64
N GLY A 90 19.43 -17.71 -4.86
CA GLY A 90 19.34 -18.72 -3.80
C GLY A 90 17.92 -18.90 -3.24
N GLY A 91 16.90 -18.54 -4.03
CA GLY A 91 15.48 -18.68 -3.64
C GLY A 91 14.97 -17.59 -2.68
N LEU A 92 15.57 -16.40 -2.67
CA LEU A 92 15.13 -15.30 -1.82
C LEU A 92 13.70 -14.86 -2.19
N VAL A 93 12.81 -14.83 -1.20
CA VAL A 93 11.37 -14.51 -1.38
C VAL A 93 11.13 -13.00 -1.29
N PRO A 94 10.68 -12.35 -2.38
CA PRO A 94 10.45 -10.90 -2.38
C PRO A 94 9.28 -10.51 -1.48
N GLN A 95 9.54 -9.54 -0.62
CA GLN A 95 8.64 -9.04 0.41
C GLN A 95 8.68 -7.53 0.48
N ILE A 96 7.53 -6.94 0.81
CA ILE A 96 7.36 -5.54 1.18
C ILE A 96 6.82 -5.48 2.61
N PHE A 97 7.40 -4.62 3.43
CA PHE A 97 6.89 -4.25 4.74
C PHE A 97 6.52 -2.77 4.72
N LEU A 98 5.31 -2.43 5.16
CA LEU A 98 4.84 -1.05 5.21
C LEU A 98 4.22 -0.77 6.58
N SER A 99 4.79 0.20 7.31
CA SER A 99 4.35 0.56 8.65
C SER A 99 3.65 1.92 8.67
N VAL A 100 2.34 1.92 8.95
CA VAL A 100 1.47 3.11 8.86
C VAL A 100 0.48 3.23 10.00
N ARG A 101 0.02 4.46 10.23
CA ARG A 101 -1.16 4.82 11.02
C ARG A 101 -2.25 5.22 10.02
N ALA A 102 -3.25 4.38 9.83
CA ALA A 102 -4.30 4.57 8.84
C ALA A 102 -5.60 3.90 9.27
N ARG A 103 -6.73 4.33 8.69
CA ARG A 103 -8.06 3.71 8.83
C ARG A 103 -8.36 2.68 7.74
N ALA A 104 -7.75 2.86 6.57
CA ALA A 104 -7.70 1.86 5.51
C ALA A 104 -6.37 1.93 4.75
N LEU A 105 -6.00 0.81 4.13
CA LEU A 105 -4.84 0.68 3.24
C LEU A 105 -5.29 -0.01 1.96
N PHE A 106 -4.82 0.49 0.82
CA PHE A 106 -5.08 -0.03 -0.51
C PHE A 106 -3.75 -0.32 -1.21
N VAL A 107 -3.61 -1.51 -1.81
CA VAL A 107 -2.50 -1.81 -2.72
C VAL A 107 -3.11 -2.09 -4.08
N LYS A 108 -2.73 -1.32 -5.10
CA LYS A 108 -3.13 -1.52 -6.48
C LYS A 108 -2.05 -2.28 -7.23
N THR A 109 -2.41 -3.31 -7.98
CA THR A 109 -1.49 -4.02 -8.88
C THR A 109 -1.69 -3.57 -10.34
N SER A 110 -0.65 -3.72 -11.16
CA SER A 110 -0.81 -3.53 -12.61
C SER A 110 -1.67 -4.65 -13.21
N PRO A 111 -2.50 -4.39 -14.25
CA PRO A 111 -3.16 -5.43 -15.03
C PRO A 111 -2.22 -6.42 -15.74
N SER A 112 -0.90 -6.13 -15.81
CA SER A 112 0.15 -7.05 -16.28
C SER A 112 0.58 -8.10 -15.24
N SER A 113 0.32 -7.82 -13.96
CA SER A 113 0.72 -8.68 -12.85
C SER A 113 0.08 -10.06 -13.00
N ASN A 114 0.85 -11.14 -12.86
CA ASN A 114 0.35 -12.53 -12.94
C ASN A 114 0.83 -13.44 -11.79
N ALA A 115 1.38 -12.87 -10.70
CA ALA A 115 1.90 -13.59 -9.56
C ALA A 115 1.00 -13.53 -8.31
N ILE A 116 1.02 -14.63 -7.54
CA ILE A 116 0.35 -14.73 -6.23
C ILE A 116 1.24 -14.10 -5.15
N ALA A 117 0.62 -13.31 -4.27
CA ALA A 117 1.23 -12.86 -3.01
C ALA A 117 0.38 -13.30 -1.82
N ASN A 118 1.02 -13.53 -0.67
CA ASN A 118 0.36 -13.55 0.64
C ASN A 118 0.36 -12.14 1.22
N VAL A 119 -0.76 -11.71 1.81
CA VAL A 119 -0.86 -10.45 2.54
C VAL A 119 -1.15 -10.75 4.01
N THR A 120 -0.49 -10.03 4.91
CA THR A 120 -0.73 -10.09 6.35
C THR A 120 -0.69 -8.69 6.94
N VAL A 121 -1.52 -8.44 7.96
CA VAL A 121 -1.55 -7.16 8.67
C VAL A 121 -1.40 -7.43 10.16
N SER A 122 -0.50 -6.71 10.80
CA SER A 122 -0.20 -6.86 12.23
C SER A 122 -0.23 -5.50 12.93
N SER A 123 -0.44 -5.52 14.25
CA SER A 123 -0.37 -4.35 15.11
C SER A 123 0.23 -4.75 16.46
N MET A 124 0.76 -3.78 17.22
CA MET A 124 1.40 -4.08 18.51
C MET A 124 0.41 -4.58 19.59
N THR A 125 -0.90 -4.37 19.40
CA THR A 125 -1.96 -4.79 20.34
C THR A 125 -2.78 -5.98 19.86
N ASN A 126 -3.01 -6.10 18.55
CA ASN A 126 -3.66 -7.27 17.93
C ASN A 126 -2.65 -7.98 17.00
N PRO A 127 -2.09 -9.12 17.42
CA PRO A 127 -1.18 -9.89 16.58
C PRO A 127 -1.95 -10.60 15.47
N ILE A 128 -1.73 -10.13 14.24
CA ILE A 128 -2.05 -10.80 12.97
C ILE A 128 -3.56 -10.89 12.64
N VAL A 129 -4.04 -9.93 11.85
CA VAL A 129 -5.16 -10.13 10.93
C VAL A 129 -4.58 -10.65 9.60
N SER A 130 -4.51 -11.97 9.46
CA SER A 130 -4.01 -12.62 8.23
C SER A 130 -5.09 -12.65 7.17
N VAL A 131 -5.14 -11.63 6.31
CA VAL A 131 -5.96 -11.65 5.09
C VAL A 131 -5.18 -12.33 3.98
N ARG A 132 -5.16 -13.67 3.99
CA ARG A 132 -4.58 -14.48 2.91
C ARG A 132 -5.43 -14.35 1.63
N SER A 133 -5.28 -13.21 0.96
CA SER A 133 -5.78 -12.94 -0.38
C SER A 133 -4.77 -13.51 -1.37
N GLU A 134 -5.04 -14.70 -1.90
CA GLU A 134 -4.22 -15.28 -2.95
C GLU A 134 -4.49 -14.51 -4.26
N LEU A 135 -3.56 -13.61 -4.60
CA LEU A 135 -3.67 -12.77 -5.79
C LEU A 135 -3.57 -13.61 -7.07
N ASN A 136 -4.70 -14.04 -7.63
CA ASN A 136 -4.79 -14.18 -9.08
C ASN A 136 -4.96 -12.76 -9.66
N SER A 137 -3.83 -12.09 -9.84
CA SER A 137 -3.59 -10.64 -9.94
C SER A 137 -4.24 -9.89 -11.11
N SER A 138 -5.18 -10.51 -11.81
CA SER A 138 -6.33 -9.82 -12.43
C SER A 138 -7.27 -9.12 -11.42
N VAL A 139 -6.98 -9.21 -10.12
CA VAL A 139 -7.61 -8.43 -9.05
C VAL A 139 -6.86 -7.10 -8.90
N ASP A 140 -7.38 -6.03 -9.50
CA ASP A 140 -6.74 -4.70 -9.54
C ASP A 140 -6.33 -4.13 -8.16
N PHE A 141 -7.08 -4.45 -7.09
CA PHE A 141 -6.91 -3.84 -5.77
C PHE A 141 -7.04 -4.83 -4.60
N ILE A 142 -6.06 -4.77 -3.69
CA ILE A 142 -6.20 -5.20 -2.29
C ILE A 142 -6.79 -4.04 -1.50
N SER A 143 -7.78 -4.30 -0.63
CA SER A 143 -8.27 -3.34 0.35
C SER A 143 -8.29 -3.93 1.76
N ILE A 144 -7.79 -3.16 2.71
CA ILE A 144 -7.73 -3.48 4.14
C ILE A 144 -8.39 -2.32 4.87
N ILE A 145 -9.50 -2.57 5.54
CA ILE A 145 -10.35 -1.53 6.15
C ILE A 145 -10.55 -1.76 7.65
N GLY A 146 -10.81 -0.69 8.40
CA GLY A 146 -11.02 -0.75 9.84
C GLY A 146 -9.73 -0.82 10.67
N LEU A 147 -8.65 -0.26 10.13
CA LEU A 147 -7.37 -0.17 10.83
C LEU A 147 -7.39 0.92 11.93
N PRO A 148 -6.64 0.75 13.04
CA PRO A 148 -6.50 1.74 14.11
C PRO A 148 -5.43 2.81 13.79
N GLU A 149 -5.81 4.09 13.66
CA GLU A 149 -4.87 5.22 13.44
C GLU A 149 -4.04 5.57 14.70
N ASP A 150 -4.56 5.24 15.88
CA ASP A 150 -3.89 5.44 17.17
C ASP A 150 -2.70 4.48 17.38
N ILE A 151 -2.58 3.43 16.56
CA ILE A 151 -1.55 2.39 16.65
C ILE A 151 -0.80 2.28 15.32
N VAL A 152 0.49 1.95 15.35
CA VAL A 152 1.22 1.58 14.12
C VAL A 152 0.79 0.18 13.71
N THR A 153 0.27 0.07 12.48
CA THR A 153 0.00 -1.20 11.80
C THR A 153 1.14 -1.49 10.84
N THR A 154 1.57 -2.75 10.77
CA THR A 154 2.56 -3.20 9.79
C THR A 154 1.90 -4.20 8.85
N LEU A 155 1.77 -3.79 7.59
CA LEU A 155 1.51 -4.65 6.44
C LEU A 155 2.79 -5.45 6.13
N SER A 156 2.64 -6.73 5.83
CA SER A 156 3.63 -7.50 5.08
C SER A 156 2.95 -8.15 3.88
N LEU A 157 3.51 -7.91 2.70
CA LEU A 157 3.13 -8.53 1.43
C LEU A 157 4.32 -9.36 0.96
N ALA A 158 4.10 -10.65 0.68
CA ALA A 158 5.13 -11.63 0.38
C ALA A 158 4.79 -12.42 -0.89
N TYR A 159 5.68 -12.42 -1.88
CA TYR A 159 5.53 -13.21 -3.11
C TYR A 159 5.40 -14.72 -2.79
N VAL A 160 4.55 -15.44 -3.51
CA VAL A 160 4.41 -16.89 -3.41
C VAL A 160 5.15 -17.57 -4.57
N ALA A 161 6.16 -18.37 -4.25
CA ALA A 161 6.97 -19.07 -5.24
C ALA A 161 6.13 -19.90 -6.22
N SER A 162 6.50 -19.85 -7.50
CA SER A 162 5.75 -20.45 -8.61
C SER A 162 6.68 -21.29 -9.49
N ASN A 163 6.14 -22.34 -10.11
CA ASN A 163 6.86 -23.20 -11.06
C ASN A 163 6.80 -22.68 -12.51
N ILE A 164 6.20 -21.50 -12.71
CA ILE A 164 6.14 -20.78 -13.99
C ILE A 164 6.59 -19.33 -13.77
N THR A 165 7.15 -18.70 -14.81
CA THR A 165 7.53 -17.28 -14.77
C THR A 165 6.30 -16.41 -14.51
N THR A 166 6.29 -15.73 -13.38
CA THR A 166 5.24 -14.75 -13.02
C THR A 166 5.88 -13.50 -12.43
N HIS A 167 5.18 -12.37 -12.55
CA HIS A 167 5.61 -11.05 -12.09
C HIS A 167 4.57 -10.47 -11.15
N LEU A 168 5.05 -9.84 -10.08
CA LEU A 168 4.24 -9.13 -9.10
C LEU A 168 4.46 -7.63 -9.27
N ASP A 169 3.54 -7.00 -9.99
CA ASP A 169 3.61 -5.58 -10.35
C ASP A 169 2.67 -4.77 -9.45
N ILE A 170 3.23 -3.87 -8.63
CA ILE A 170 2.52 -2.94 -7.73
C ILE A 170 2.56 -1.54 -8.35
N ASP A 171 1.38 -0.99 -8.59
CA ASP A 171 1.16 0.28 -9.30
C ASP A 171 0.97 1.47 -8.34
N SER A 172 0.44 1.23 -7.14
CA SER A 172 0.41 2.23 -6.08
C SER A 172 0.04 1.61 -4.74
N ILE A 173 0.48 2.25 -3.66
CA ILE A 173 -0.02 1.99 -2.32
C ILE A 173 -0.62 3.28 -1.78
N ALA A 174 -1.86 3.22 -1.29
CA ALA A 174 -2.56 4.39 -0.76
C ALA A 174 -3.14 4.12 0.64
N VAL A 175 -3.17 5.16 1.47
CA VAL A 175 -3.67 5.10 2.85
C VAL A 175 -4.76 6.14 3.10
N LEU A 176 -5.79 5.74 3.83
CA LEU A 176 -6.90 6.60 4.24
C LEU A 176 -6.73 6.97 5.72
N ILE A 177 -6.75 8.27 6.04
CA ILE A 177 -6.61 8.81 7.41
C ILE A 177 -7.74 9.81 7.72
N SER A 178 -8.15 9.93 8.99
CA SER A 178 -9.11 10.97 9.39
C SER A 178 -8.49 12.37 9.33
N ASP A 179 -9.07 13.27 8.53
CA ASP A 179 -8.81 14.72 8.58
C ASP A 179 -9.50 15.29 9.83
N ASN A 180 -8.71 15.62 10.86
CA ASN A 180 -9.18 16.23 12.08
C ASN A 180 -8.82 17.73 12.06
N LYS A 181 -9.70 18.55 11.50
CA LYS A 181 -9.65 20.02 11.52
C LYS A 181 -10.58 20.59 12.59
#